data_AF-A0A5B0E5C5-F1
#
_entry.id   AF-A0A5B0E5C5-F1
#
_cell.length_a   1.000
_cell.length_b   1.000
_cell.length_c   1.000
_cell.angle_alpha   90.00
_cell.angle_beta   90.00
_cell.angle_gamma   90.00
#
_symmetry.space_group_name_H-M   'P 1'
#
loop_
_entity.id
_entity.type
_entity.pdbx_description
1 polymer ?
#
loop_
_entity_poly.entity_id
_entity_poly.type
_entity_poly.pdbx_seq_one_letter_code
_entity_poly.pdbx_strand_id
1 'polypeptide(L)'
;MSELAEKVQQDLVEAIDNDDLVLPTLPEVALQIRKAAEDPEISVSTLSKVIGRDTALSARLIKVVNSPLLRATQEVTDLHTAITRLGVNYSSNLAIGLVMEQIFHARSEVVEHKMRDVWRKSLEIAGISYALCRSYTQLKPDQAALGGLVHQIGVLPILTYAEDHYELLSDPVSLNHVIDHIHPLIGDKLLRVWEFPEMLVQLPGLYLDFKRESERVDYVDLVQVACLYCHKDTDHPLAGVDALSVPAFKKLGIDPDNEAMCRDLAESRSMFY
;
A
#
# COMPACT_ATOMS: atom_id res chain seq x y z
N MET A 1 -14.54 17.12 -19.54
CA MET A 1 -13.13 16.66 -19.46
C MET A 1 -12.33 17.47 -20.46
N SER A 2 -11.05 17.71 -20.20
CA SER A 2 -10.18 18.35 -21.20
C SER A 2 -9.80 17.32 -22.26
N GLU A 3 -9.72 17.72 -23.53
CA GLU A 3 -9.21 16.85 -24.62
C GLU A 3 -7.80 16.30 -24.30
N LEU A 4 -7.03 17.05 -23.52
CA LEU A 4 -5.70 16.67 -23.03
C LEU A 4 -5.75 15.44 -22.11
N ALA A 5 -6.68 15.39 -21.16
CA ALA A 5 -6.79 14.27 -20.22
C ALA A 5 -7.13 12.96 -20.95
N GLU A 6 -8.09 13.01 -21.89
CA GLU A 6 -8.49 11.85 -22.70
C GLU A 6 -7.32 11.35 -23.57
N LYS A 7 -6.57 12.27 -24.19
CA LYS A 7 -5.40 11.93 -24.99
C LYS A 7 -4.30 11.29 -24.14
N VAL A 8 -3.93 11.90 -23.01
CA VAL A 8 -2.92 11.34 -22.10
C VAL A 8 -3.34 9.96 -21.58
N GLN A 9 -4.62 9.79 -21.25
CA GLN A 9 -5.16 8.52 -20.83
C GLN A 9 -4.98 7.46 -21.93
N GLN A 10 -5.31 7.78 -23.18
CA GLN A 10 -5.13 6.88 -24.31
C GLN A 10 -3.65 6.54 -24.53
N ASP A 11 -2.76 7.55 -24.53
CA ASP A 11 -1.32 7.36 -24.71
C ASP A 11 -0.73 6.43 -23.63
N LEU A 12 -1.16 6.59 -22.37
CA LEU A 12 -0.72 5.73 -21.26
C LEU A 12 -1.27 4.30 -21.39
N VAL A 13 -2.52 4.12 -21.83
CA VAL A 13 -3.08 2.77 -22.07
C VAL A 13 -2.35 2.08 -23.22
N GLU A 14 -2.12 2.77 -24.33
CA GLU A 14 -1.36 2.22 -25.46
C GLU A 14 0.08 1.86 -25.05
N ALA A 15 0.75 2.70 -24.24
CA ALA A 15 2.07 2.40 -23.70
C ALA A 15 2.06 1.19 -22.73
N ILE A 16 0.97 0.99 -22.00
CA ILE A 16 0.77 -0.21 -21.16
C ILE A 16 0.59 -1.44 -22.05
N ASP A 17 -0.23 -1.39 -23.09
CA ASP A 17 -0.50 -2.53 -23.97
C ASP A 17 0.72 -2.93 -24.80
N ASN A 18 1.55 -1.96 -25.20
CA ASN A 18 2.77 -2.18 -25.98
C ASN A 18 4.03 -2.48 -25.15
N ASP A 19 3.94 -2.56 -23.82
CA ASP A 19 5.11 -2.67 -22.91
C ASP A 19 6.13 -1.52 -23.02
N ASP A 20 5.70 -0.35 -23.53
CA ASP A 20 6.56 0.83 -23.71
C ASP A 20 6.63 1.75 -22.48
N LEU A 21 5.76 1.55 -21.48
CA LEU A 21 5.77 2.36 -20.27
C LEU A 21 7.03 2.06 -19.44
N VAL A 22 7.81 3.11 -19.13
CA VAL A 22 8.96 3.01 -18.23
C VAL A 22 8.48 2.75 -16.81
N LEU A 23 8.47 1.48 -16.43
CA LEU A 23 8.11 1.04 -15.09
C LEU A 23 9.29 1.23 -14.12
N PRO A 24 9.06 1.73 -12.90
CA PRO A 24 10.08 1.72 -11.86
C PRO A 24 10.58 0.30 -11.59
N THR A 25 11.86 0.21 -11.25
CA THR A 25 12.47 -1.04 -10.84
C THR A 25 12.32 -1.23 -9.34
N LEU A 26 12.13 -2.47 -8.90
CA LEU A 26 12.09 -2.79 -7.49
C LEU A 26 13.48 -2.53 -6.87
N PRO A 27 13.59 -1.80 -5.75
CA PRO A 27 14.87 -1.57 -5.10
C PRO A 27 15.59 -2.90 -4.77
N GLU A 28 16.91 -2.93 -4.99
CA GLU A 28 17.74 -4.12 -4.77
C GLU A 28 17.60 -4.67 -3.34
N VAL A 29 17.41 -3.79 -2.35
CA VAL A 29 17.17 -4.20 -0.95
C VAL A 29 15.88 -5.00 -0.81
N ALA A 30 14.80 -4.61 -1.48
CA ALA A 30 13.54 -5.36 -1.47
C ALA A 30 13.68 -6.71 -2.18
N LEU A 31 14.41 -6.78 -3.30
CA LEU A 31 14.74 -8.05 -3.96
C LEU A 31 15.54 -9.00 -3.06
N GLN A 32 16.53 -8.47 -2.33
CA GLN A 32 17.32 -9.25 -1.38
C GLN A 32 16.48 -9.76 -0.21
N ILE A 33 15.59 -8.93 0.34
CA ILE A 33 14.67 -9.34 1.42
C ILE A 33 13.69 -10.41 0.92
N ARG A 34 13.14 -10.27 -0.29
CA ARG A 34 12.24 -11.28 -0.87
C ARG A 34 12.95 -12.62 -1.04
N LYS A 35 14.11 -12.64 -1.69
CA LYS A 35 14.92 -13.85 -1.85
C LYS A 35 15.27 -14.50 -0.51
N ALA A 36 15.53 -13.68 0.50
CA ALA A 36 15.79 -14.15 1.85
C ALA A 36 14.54 -14.77 2.49
N ALA A 37 13.36 -14.20 2.26
CA ALA A 37 12.09 -14.72 2.79
C ALA A 37 11.60 -16.00 2.09
N GLU A 38 12.04 -16.25 0.86
CA GLU A 38 11.75 -17.49 0.12
C GLU A 38 12.53 -18.71 0.65
N ASP A 39 13.61 -18.49 1.41
CA ASP A 39 14.37 -19.55 2.06
C ASP A 39 13.63 -20.06 3.32
N PRO A 40 13.08 -21.29 3.32
CA PRO A 40 12.33 -21.82 4.46
C PRO A 40 13.18 -22.01 5.72
N GLU A 41 14.51 -22.05 5.59
CA GLU A 41 15.45 -22.25 6.70
C GLU A 41 16.12 -20.93 7.14
N ILE A 42 15.62 -19.78 6.69
CA ILE A 42 16.24 -18.51 7.02
C ILE A 42 16.24 -18.22 8.52
N SER A 43 17.43 -17.91 9.04
CA SER A 43 17.60 -17.47 10.41
C SER A 43 17.25 -15.98 10.58
N VAL A 44 16.74 -15.62 11.76
CA VAL A 44 16.57 -14.22 12.19
C VAL A 44 17.86 -13.42 12.00
N SER A 45 19.01 -14.02 12.31
CA SER A 45 20.31 -13.37 12.17
C SER A 45 20.67 -13.07 10.71
N THR A 46 20.29 -13.94 9.78
CA THR A 46 20.48 -13.72 8.33
C THR A 46 19.61 -12.56 7.86
N LEU A 47 18.31 -12.55 8.18
CA LEU A 47 17.41 -11.47 7.80
C LEU A 47 17.83 -10.12 8.42
N SER A 48 18.24 -10.14 9.69
CA SER A 48 18.77 -8.97 10.40
C SER A 48 20.00 -8.39 9.71
N LYS A 49 20.90 -9.22 9.16
CA LYS A 49 22.06 -8.74 8.37
C LYS A 49 21.65 -8.12 7.03
N VAL A 50 20.60 -8.63 6.39
CA VAL A 50 20.11 -8.09 5.11
C VAL A 50 19.46 -6.72 5.34
N ILE A 51 18.47 -6.65 6.25
CA ILE A 51 17.76 -5.41 6.59
C ILE A 51 18.71 -4.40 7.25
N GLY A 52 19.63 -4.87 8.09
CA GLY A 52 20.58 -4.04 8.84
C GLY A 52 21.58 -3.27 7.98
N ARG A 53 21.68 -3.55 6.68
CA ARG A 53 22.46 -2.73 5.72
C ARG A 53 21.84 -1.36 5.52
N ASP A 54 20.52 -1.24 5.68
CA ASP A 54 19.78 0.00 5.61
C ASP A 54 19.37 0.44 7.03
N THR A 55 20.04 1.47 7.54
CA THR A 55 19.82 1.98 8.89
C THR A 55 18.45 2.65 9.03
N ALA A 56 17.94 3.28 7.98
CA ALA A 56 16.63 3.92 7.99
C ALA A 56 15.51 2.86 8.02
N LEU A 57 15.63 1.81 7.21
CA LEU A 57 14.72 0.68 7.22
C LEU A 57 14.72 -0.04 8.57
N SER A 58 15.90 -0.26 9.13
CA SER A 58 16.06 -0.87 10.46
C SER A 58 15.35 -0.07 11.55
N ALA A 59 15.56 1.25 11.58
CA ALA A 59 14.91 2.14 12.54
C ALA A 59 13.38 2.14 12.38
N ARG A 60 12.88 2.10 11.14
CA ARG A 60 11.44 2.01 10.86
C ARG A 60 10.84 0.70 11.33
N LEU A 61 11.51 -0.43 11.10
CA LEU A 61 11.02 -1.72 11.56
C LEU A 61 10.90 -1.74 13.10
N ILE A 62 11.89 -1.19 13.79
CA ILE A 62 11.88 -1.05 15.26
C ILE A 62 10.70 -0.16 15.71
N LYS A 63 10.48 0.99 15.06
CA LYS A 63 9.34 1.86 15.35
C LYS A 63 8.00 1.11 15.21
N VAL A 64 7.82 0.36 14.13
CA VAL A 64 6.58 -0.39 13.89
C VAL A 64 6.32 -1.42 14.99
N VAL A 65 7.35 -2.15 15.43
CA VAL A 65 7.24 -3.12 16.55
C VAL A 65 6.82 -2.48 17.87
N ASN A 66 7.19 -1.21 18.07
CA ASN A 66 6.85 -0.43 19.25
C ASN A 66 5.55 0.39 19.08
N SER A 67 4.88 0.32 17.93
CA SER A 67 3.61 1.02 17.70
C SER A 67 2.53 0.57 18.71
N PRO A 68 1.53 1.41 19.04
CA PRO A 68 0.48 1.06 20.01
C PRO A 68 -0.19 -0.30 19.77
N LEU A 69 -0.32 -0.69 18.50
CA LEU A 69 -0.94 -1.94 18.06
C LEU A 69 -0.07 -3.19 18.29
N LEU A 70 1.26 -3.02 18.29
CA LEU A 70 2.24 -4.08 18.42
C LEU A 70 3.09 -3.99 19.69
N ARG A 71 3.05 -2.90 20.46
CA ARG A 71 3.97 -2.66 21.58
C ARG A 71 3.91 -3.78 22.62
N ALA A 72 5.08 -4.14 23.15
CA ALA A 72 5.20 -5.05 24.28
C ALA A 72 5.20 -4.28 25.59
N THR A 73 5.22 -5.02 26.70
CA THR A 73 5.54 -4.48 28.02
C THR A 73 6.94 -3.84 28.07
N GLN A 74 7.86 -4.33 27.24
CA GLN A 74 9.22 -3.78 27.10
C GLN A 74 9.42 -3.22 25.69
N GLU A 75 10.10 -2.07 25.63
CA GLU A 75 10.49 -1.42 24.38
C GLU A 75 11.56 -2.25 23.66
N VAL A 76 11.36 -2.46 22.35
CA VAL A 76 12.35 -3.11 21.50
C VAL A 76 13.33 -2.06 20.96
N THR A 77 14.63 -2.26 21.15
CA THR A 77 15.66 -1.27 20.79
C THR A 77 16.62 -1.74 19.71
N ASP A 78 16.53 -3.00 19.28
CA ASP A 78 17.40 -3.58 18.26
C ASP A 78 16.63 -4.40 17.21
N LEU A 79 17.21 -4.47 16.02
CA LEU A 79 16.60 -5.10 14.85
C LEU A 79 16.42 -6.62 15.02
N HIS A 80 17.37 -7.30 15.68
CA HIS A 80 17.28 -8.74 15.85
C HIS A 80 16.10 -9.11 16.75
N THR A 81 15.91 -8.40 17.86
CA THR A 81 14.75 -8.55 18.74
C THR A 81 13.45 -8.19 18.03
N ALA A 82 13.45 -7.13 17.20
CA ALA A 82 12.29 -6.77 16.39
C ALA A 82 11.87 -7.92 15.45
N ILE A 83 12.82 -8.50 14.71
CA ILE A 83 12.54 -9.61 13.79
C ILE A 83 12.16 -10.89 14.54
N THR A 84 12.82 -11.19 15.66
CA THR A 84 12.47 -12.36 16.50
C THR A 84 11.02 -12.29 16.96
N ARG A 85 10.56 -11.10 17.32
CA ARG A 85 9.22 -10.87 17.85
C ARG A 85 8.14 -10.90 16.77
N LEU A 86 8.40 -10.27 15.64
CA LEU A 86 7.49 -10.25 14.50
C LEU A 86 7.44 -11.58 13.75
N GLY A 87 8.55 -12.32 13.77
CA GLY A 87 8.79 -13.44 12.88
C GLY A 87 9.34 -12.99 11.53
N VAL A 88 10.10 -13.88 10.90
CA VAL A 88 10.81 -13.63 9.63
C VAL A 88 9.86 -13.17 8.53
N ASN A 89 8.77 -13.89 8.29
CA ASN A 89 7.84 -13.59 7.19
C ASN A 89 7.22 -12.20 7.35
N TYR A 90 6.76 -11.89 8.56
CA TYR A 90 6.15 -10.61 8.85
C TYR A 90 7.15 -9.46 8.66
N SER A 91 8.35 -9.59 9.23
CA SER A 91 9.41 -8.60 9.07
C SER A 91 9.83 -8.41 7.62
N SER A 92 9.84 -9.48 6.83
CA SER A 92 10.23 -9.42 5.42
C SER A 92 9.20 -8.66 4.59
N ASN A 93 7.92 -9.00 4.71
CA ASN A 93 6.84 -8.32 3.99
C ASN A 93 6.72 -6.84 4.38
N LEU A 94 6.87 -6.55 5.67
CA LEU A 94 6.89 -5.19 6.15
C LEU A 94 8.10 -4.41 5.62
N ALA A 95 9.29 -5.01 5.65
CA ALA A 95 10.49 -4.37 5.16
C ALA A 95 10.42 -4.13 3.64
N ILE A 96 9.91 -5.08 2.85
CA ILE A 96 9.64 -4.91 1.41
C ILE A 96 8.73 -3.71 1.19
N GLY A 97 7.59 -3.65 1.90
CA GLY A 97 6.67 -2.54 1.81
C GLY A 97 7.33 -1.20 2.15
N LEU A 98 8.03 -1.10 3.28
CA LEU A 98 8.69 0.14 3.72
C LEU A 98 9.84 0.60 2.79
N VAL A 99 10.52 -0.33 2.14
CA VAL A 99 11.55 -0.02 1.13
C VAL A 99 10.92 0.62 -0.11
N MET A 100 9.65 0.36 -0.41
CA MET A 100 8.98 0.97 -1.57
C MET A 100 8.97 2.50 -1.50
N GLU A 101 9.04 3.09 -0.31
CA GLU A 101 9.16 4.54 -0.16
C GLU A 101 10.34 5.13 -0.92
N GLN A 102 11.42 4.37 -1.09
CA GLN A 102 12.61 4.82 -1.83
C GLN A 102 12.31 5.10 -3.32
N ILE A 103 11.19 4.57 -3.83
CA ILE A 103 10.71 4.79 -5.21
C ILE A 103 9.90 6.10 -5.31
N PHE A 104 9.39 6.63 -4.19
CA PHE A 104 8.61 7.87 -4.13
C PHE A 104 9.53 9.11 -4.14
N HIS A 105 10.35 9.24 -5.18
CA HIS A 105 11.21 10.40 -5.40
C HIS A 105 10.94 11.01 -6.79
N ALA A 106 10.91 12.34 -6.83
CA ALA A 106 10.50 13.13 -7.98
C ALA A 106 11.46 14.30 -8.16
N ARG A 107 11.58 14.82 -9.40
CA ARG A 107 12.43 15.97 -9.73
C ARG A 107 11.76 17.30 -9.38
N SER A 108 10.43 17.35 -9.43
CA SER A 108 9.61 18.53 -9.15
C SER A 108 9.07 18.50 -7.73
N GLU A 109 9.21 19.61 -6.98
CA GLU A 109 8.68 19.72 -5.61
C GLU A 109 7.17 19.45 -5.54
N VAL A 110 6.41 19.88 -6.56
CA VAL A 110 4.95 19.68 -6.62
C VAL A 110 4.61 18.20 -6.72
N VAL A 111 5.33 17.47 -7.57
CA VAL A 111 5.13 16.03 -7.76
C VAL A 111 5.62 15.26 -6.55
N GLU A 112 6.74 15.68 -5.97
CA GLU A 112 7.31 15.08 -4.76
C GLU A 112 6.35 15.22 -3.56
N HIS A 113 5.69 16.36 -3.41
CA HIS A 113 4.64 16.55 -2.40
C HIS A 113 3.48 15.57 -2.61
N LYS A 114 3.00 15.44 -3.85
CA LYS A 114 1.89 14.53 -4.19
C LYS A 114 2.25 13.06 -3.97
N MET A 115 3.46 12.65 -4.35
CA MET A 115 3.99 11.31 -4.06
C MET A 115 4.02 11.03 -2.56
N ARG A 116 4.52 11.98 -1.76
CA ARG A 116 4.52 11.86 -0.29
C ARG A 116 3.12 11.74 0.29
N ASP A 117 2.14 12.46 -0.24
CA ASP A 117 0.75 12.36 0.21
C ASP A 117 0.14 10.98 -0.08
N VAL A 118 0.38 10.44 -1.29
CA VAL A 118 -0.05 9.09 -1.68
C VAL A 118 0.61 8.05 -0.78
N TRP A 119 1.91 8.18 -0.52
CA TRP A 119 2.63 7.28 0.36
C TRP A 119 2.11 7.33 1.80
N ARG A 120 1.91 8.54 2.33
CA ARG A 120 1.33 8.77 3.67
C ARG A 120 -0.04 8.09 3.78
N LYS A 121 -0.90 8.24 2.77
CA LYS A 121 -2.22 7.57 2.76
C LYS A 121 -2.09 6.05 2.71
N SER A 122 -1.15 5.53 1.92
CA SER A 122 -0.87 4.09 1.82
C SER A 122 -0.40 3.50 3.15
N LEU A 123 0.41 4.22 3.94
CA LEU A 123 0.78 3.82 5.30
C LEU A 123 -0.43 3.74 6.23
N GLU A 124 -1.34 4.72 6.20
CA GLU A 124 -2.56 4.69 7.02
C GLU A 124 -3.43 3.49 6.67
N ILE A 125 -3.66 3.26 5.37
CA ILE A 125 -4.48 2.15 4.86
C ILE A 125 -3.83 0.81 5.20
N ALA A 126 -2.50 0.69 5.12
CA ALA A 126 -1.77 -0.51 5.53
C ALA A 126 -1.96 -0.84 7.01
N GLY A 127 -1.90 0.18 7.88
CA GLY A 127 -2.05 0.00 9.33
C GLY A 127 -3.45 -0.49 9.69
N ILE A 128 -4.47 0.11 9.08
CA ILE A 128 -5.87 -0.30 9.24
C ILE A 128 -6.10 -1.69 8.64
N SER A 129 -5.58 -1.98 7.45
CA SER A 129 -5.71 -3.29 6.82
C SER A 129 -5.11 -4.39 7.68
N TYR A 130 -3.95 -4.12 8.31
CA TYR A 130 -3.34 -5.02 9.28
C TYR A 130 -4.25 -5.25 10.51
N ALA A 131 -4.78 -4.18 11.11
CA ALA A 131 -5.65 -4.26 12.28
C ALA A 131 -6.95 -5.03 11.97
N LEU A 132 -7.59 -4.72 10.83
CA LEU A 132 -8.79 -5.41 10.35
C LEU A 132 -8.52 -6.90 10.13
N CYS A 133 -7.42 -7.22 9.44
CA CYS A 133 -7.04 -8.60 9.16
C CYS A 133 -6.86 -9.40 10.45
N ARG A 134 -6.16 -8.82 11.43
CA ARG A 134 -5.85 -9.45 12.71
C ARG A 134 -7.10 -9.72 13.56
N SER A 135 -8.08 -8.82 13.52
CA SER A 135 -9.26 -8.91 14.39
C SER A 135 -10.42 -9.69 13.77
N TYR A 136 -10.58 -9.65 12.45
CA TYR A 136 -11.82 -10.12 11.79
C TYR A 136 -11.59 -11.28 10.80
N THR A 137 -10.35 -11.72 10.58
CA THR A 137 -10.06 -12.75 9.58
C THR A 137 -9.05 -13.79 10.07
N GLN A 138 -8.89 -14.86 9.29
CA GLN A 138 -7.82 -15.85 9.45
C GLN A 138 -6.68 -15.64 8.42
N LEU A 139 -6.71 -14.53 7.70
CA LEU A 139 -5.68 -14.17 6.73
C LEU A 139 -4.42 -13.69 7.45
N LYS A 140 -3.29 -13.68 6.74
CA LYS A 140 -2.00 -13.21 7.26
C LYS A 140 -1.97 -11.67 7.32
N PRO A 141 -1.86 -11.05 8.50
CA PRO A 141 -1.92 -9.59 8.63
C PRO A 141 -0.78 -8.83 7.93
N ASP A 142 0.42 -9.41 7.81
CA ASP A 142 1.53 -8.84 7.02
C ASP A 142 1.18 -8.64 5.55
N GLN A 143 0.47 -9.60 4.96
CA GLN A 143 0.03 -9.51 3.57
C GLN A 143 -1.03 -8.42 3.41
N ALA A 144 -1.88 -8.20 4.41
CA ALA A 144 -2.85 -7.10 4.41
C ALA A 144 -2.17 -5.74 4.53
N ALA A 145 -1.15 -5.63 5.40
CA ALA A 145 -0.32 -4.43 5.48
C ALA A 145 0.37 -4.15 4.13
N LEU A 146 1.01 -5.17 3.55
CA LEU A 146 1.68 -5.04 2.26
C LEU A 146 0.71 -4.62 1.15
N GLY A 147 -0.47 -5.24 1.08
CA GLY A 147 -1.54 -4.86 0.16
C GLY A 147 -1.94 -3.39 0.30
N GLY A 148 -2.11 -2.90 1.54
CA GLY A 148 -2.37 -1.48 1.79
C GLY A 148 -1.21 -0.55 1.40
N LEU A 149 0.05 -0.99 1.49
CA LEU A 149 1.19 -0.18 1.05
C LEU A 149 1.29 -0.07 -0.47
N VAL A 150 0.86 -1.10 -1.20
CA VAL A 150 1.05 -1.18 -2.66
C VAL A 150 -0.21 -0.89 -3.48
N HIS A 151 -1.37 -0.70 -2.85
CA HIS A 151 -2.66 -0.52 -3.55
C HIS A 151 -2.65 0.64 -4.56
N GLN A 152 -1.88 1.70 -4.29
CA GLN A 152 -1.74 2.88 -5.16
C GLN A 152 -0.37 2.99 -5.84
N ILE A 153 0.38 1.88 -5.96
CA ILE A 153 1.73 1.92 -6.55
C ILE A 153 1.75 2.42 -8.00
N GLY A 154 0.66 2.18 -8.76
CA GLY A 154 0.51 2.64 -10.13
C GLY A 154 0.38 4.16 -10.29
N VAL A 155 0.26 4.93 -9.20
CA VAL A 155 0.29 6.39 -9.25
C VAL A 155 1.69 6.90 -9.60
N LEU A 156 2.74 6.17 -9.23
CA LEU A 156 4.13 6.59 -9.41
C LEU A 156 4.48 6.86 -10.88
N PRO A 157 4.28 5.93 -11.83
CA PRO A 157 4.67 6.16 -13.21
C PRO A 157 3.84 7.27 -13.87
N ILE A 158 2.58 7.47 -13.44
CA ILE A 158 1.72 8.55 -13.95
C ILE A 158 2.28 9.91 -13.51
N LEU A 159 2.70 10.02 -12.25
CA LEU A 159 3.31 11.24 -11.73
C LEU A 159 4.66 11.53 -12.38
N THR A 160 5.49 10.50 -12.61
CA THR A 160 6.74 10.64 -13.38
C THR A 160 6.48 11.08 -14.81
N TYR A 161 5.47 10.51 -15.48
CA TYR A 161 5.06 10.93 -16.82
C TYR A 161 4.59 12.40 -16.83
N ALA A 162 3.84 12.81 -15.80
CA ALA A 162 3.38 14.18 -15.66
C ALA A 162 4.54 15.18 -15.49
N GLU A 163 5.65 14.79 -14.85
CA GLU A 163 6.85 15.66 -14.75
C GLU A 163 7.38 16.11 -16.11
N ASP A 164 7.33 15.23 -17.11
CA ASP A 164 7.76 15.53 -18.47
C ASP A 164 6.67 16.25 -19.30
N HIS A 165 5.43 16.36 -18.78
CA HIS A 165 4.27 16.95 -19.45
C HIS A 165 3.61 18.05 -18.60
N TYR A 166 4.22 19.23 -18.59
CA TYR A 166 3.83 20.37 -17.73
C TYR A 166 2.35 20.81 -17.87
N GLU A 167 1.74 20.62 -19.04
CA GLU A 167 0.32 20.94 -19.28
C GLU A 167 -0.60 20.11 -18.37
N LEU A 168 -0.28 18.84 -18.14
CA LEU A 168 -1.04 17.96 -17.25
C LEU A 168 -0.82 18.32 -15.79
N LEU A 169 0.41 18.67 -15.39
CA LEU A 169 0.70 19.14 -14.03
C LEU A 169 0.01 20.45 -13.69
N SER A 170 -0.20 21.31 -14.69
CA SER A 170 -0.86 22.61 -14.53
C SER A 170 -2.39 22.49 -14.40
N ASP A 171 -2.96 21.31 -14.66
CA ASP A 171 -4.38 21.01 -14.47
C ASP A 171 -4.58 19.85 -13.48
N PRO A 172 -4.66 20.15 -12.17
CA PRO A 172 -4.83 19.14 -11.13
C PRO A 172 -6.10 18.28 -11.28
N VAL A 173 -7.16 18.82 -11.90
CA VAL A 173 -8.42 18.10 -12.09
C VAL A 173 -8.22 17.00 -13.14
N SER A 174 -7.62 17.36 -14.28
CA SER A 174 -7.28 16.39 -15.32
C SER A 174 -6.26 15.35 -14.82
N LEU A 175 -5.23 15.77 -14.08
CA LEU A 175 -4.25 14.84 -13.51
C LEU A 175 -4.87 13.82 -12.55
N ASN A 176 -5.72 14.26 -11.63
CA ASN A 176 -6.41 13.36 -10.70
C ASN A 176 -7.32 12.38 -11.44
N HIS A 177 -8.03 12.87 -12.46
CA HIS A 177 -8.87 12.01 -13.30
C HIS A 177 -8.05 10.90 -13.99
N VAL A 178 -6.92 11.25 -14.61
CA VAL A 178 -6.02 10.27 -15.24
C VAL A 178 -5.51 9.28 -14.20
N ILE A 179 -5.08 9.76 -13.03
CA ILE A 179 -4.63 8.90 -11.94
C ILE A 179 -5.73 7.90 -11.56
N ASP A 180 -6.93 8.35 -11.26
CA ASP A 180 -8.02 7.50 -10.77
C ASP A 180 -8.38 6.37 -11.76
N HIS A 181 -8.27 6.62 -13.06
CA HIS A 181 -8.62 5.65 -14.10
C HIS A 181 -7.47 4.71 -14.48
N ILE A 182 -6.22 5.17 -14.40
CA ILE A 182 -5.07 4.46 -14.97
C ILE A 182 -4.18 3.81 -13.92
N HIS A 183 -4.09 4.38 -12.72
CA HIS A 183 -3.26 3.80 -11.66
C HIS A 183 -3.63 2.35 -11.31
N PRO A 184 -4.90 1.90 -11.35
CA PRO A 184 -5.24 0.51 -11.06
C PRO A 184 -4.59 -0.46 -12.05
N LEU A 185 -4.65 -0.14 -13.35
CA LEU A 185 -4.09 -0.95 -14.43
C LEU A 185 -2.56 -1.02 -14.37
N ILE A 186 -1.92 0.14 -14.16
CA ILE A 186 -0.46 0.20 -13.99
C ILE A 186 -0.03 -0.53 -12.73
N GLY A 187 -0.79 -0.39 -11.64
CA GLY A 187 -0.53 -1.06 -10.37
C GLY A 187 -0.51 -2.57 -10.52
N ASP A 188 -1.54 -3.15 -11.16
CA ASP A 188 -1.61 -4.59 -11.40
C ASP A 188 -0.41 -5.10 -12.21
N LYS A 189 -0.03 -4.35 -13.25
CA LYS A 189 1.12 -4.67 -14.10
C LYS A 189 2.43 -4.58 -13.32
N LEU A 190 2.62 -3.53 -12.52
CA LEU A 190 3.80 -3.36 -11.67
C LEU A 190 3.98 -4.51 -10.70
N LEU A 191 2.92 -4.87 -9.98
CA LEU A 191 2.98 -5.96 -9.00
C LEU A 191 3.26 -7.30 -9.67
N ARG A 192 2.74 -7.53 -10.88
CA ARG A 192 3.06 -8.71 -11.68
C ARG A 192 4.52 -8.75 -12.12
N VAL A 193 5.03 -7.67 -12.69
CA VAL A 193 6.44 -7.54 -13.12
C VAL A 193 7.40 -7.70 -11.93
N TRP A 194 7.01 -7.20 -10.77
CA TRP A 194 7.77 -7.35 -9.55
C TRP A 194 7.57 -8.69 -8.84
N GLU A 195 6.82 -9.63 -9.43
CA GLU A 195 6.60 -10.98 -8.88
C GLU A 195 6.02 -10.97 -7.46
N PHE A 196 5.09 -10.06 -7.18
CA PHE A 196 4.35 -10.08 -5.92
C PHE A 196 3.44 -11.31 -5.82
N PRO A 197 3.03 -11.73 -4.61
CA PRO A 197 2.09 -12.83 -4.44
C PRO A 197 0.81 -12.63 -5.26
N GLU A 198 0.36 -13.66 -5.99
CA GLU A 198 -0.81 -13.61 -6.89
C GLU A 198 -2.06 -12.97 -6.27
N MET A 199 -2.29 -13.25 -4.98
CA MET A 199 -3.37 -12.68 -4.17
C MET A 199 -3.35 -11.14 -4.03
N LEU A 200 -2.20 -10.50 -4.26
CA LEU A 200 -2.02 -9.05 -4.21
C LEU A 200 -1.89 -8.42 -5.60
N VAL A 201 -1.60 -9.21 -6.65
CA VAL A 201 -1.33 -8.69 -8.00
C VAL A 201 -2.52 -7.89 -8.55
N GLN A 202 -3.76 -8.35 -8.33
CA GLN A 202 -4.96 -7.64 -8.81
C GLN A 202 -5.53 -6.63 -7.80
N LEU A 203 -4.83 -6.40 -6.68
CA LEU A 203 -5.34 -5.55 -5.61
C LEU A 203 -5.52 -4.09 -6.08
N PRO A 204 -4.55 -3.46 -6.77
CA PRO A 204 -4.73 -2.12 -7.35
C PRO A 204 -5.95 -2.02 -8.27
N GLY A 205 -6.18 -3.01 -9.12
CA GLY A 205 -7.30 -3.09 -10.06
C GLY A 205 -8.68 -3.20 -9.40
N LEU A 206 -8.76 -3.77 -8.19
CA LEU A 206 -10.03 -4.18 -7.58
C LEU A 206 -10.44 -3.40 -6.34
N TYR A 207 -9.52 -2.69 -5.67
CA TYR A 207 -9.83 -2.07 -4.37
C TYR A 207 -10.85 -0.91 -4.43
N LEU A 208 -11.16 -0.38 -5.61
CA LEU A 208 -12.22 0.63 -5.80
C LEU A 208 -13.53 0.06 -6.34
N ASP A 209 -13.57 -1.22 -6.72
CA ASP A 209 -14.82 -1.89 -7.11
C ASP A 209 -15.63 -2.28 -5.87
N PHE A 210 -16.31 -1.31 -5.27
CA PHE A 210 -17.12 -1.52 -4.06
C PHE A 210 -18.37 -2.37 -4.29
N LYS A 211 -18.64 -2.81 -5.53
CA LYS A 211 -19.70 -3.77 -5.86
C LYS A 211 -19.18 -5.20 -6.01
N ARG A 212 -17.85 -5.37 -5.93
CA ARG A 212 -17.19 -6.67 -6.03
C ARG A 212 -17.73 -7.64 -4.98
N GLU A 213 -18.19 -8.79 -5.47
CA GLU A 213 -18.49 -9.95 -4.63
C GLU A 213 -17.44 -11.02 -4.84
N SER A 214 -16.88 -11.53 -3.74
CA SER A 214 -15.97 -12.67 -3.74
C SER A 214 -16.54 -13.75 -2.81
N GLU A 215 -16.20 -15.02 -3.08
CA GLU A 215 -16.71 -16.15 -2.31
C GLU A 215 -16.27 -16.13 -0.83
N ARG A 216 -15.09 -15.57 -0.57
CA ARG A 216 -14.47 -15.50 0.76
C ARG A 216 -13.81 -14.15 0.95
N VAL A 217 -13.66 -13.74 2.21
CA VAL A 217 -12.87 -12.57 2.56
C VAL A 217 -11.45 -12.72 2.03
N ASP A 218 -10.97 -11.72 1.32
CA ASP A 218 -9.60 -11.62 0.82
C ASP A 218 -8.96 -10.27 1.16
N TYR A 219 -7.75 -10.03 0.66
CA TYR A 219 -6.98 -8.83 0.93
C TYR A 219 -7.55 -7.57 0.27
N VAL A 220 -8.29 -7.72 -0.83
CA VAL A 220 -8.96 -6.60 -1.49
C VAL A 220 -10.07 -6.08 -0.59
N ASP A 221 -10.84 -6.97 0.04
CA ASP A 221 -11.91 -6.59 0.98
C ASP A 221 -11.38 -5.78 2.17
N LEU A 222 -10.22 -6.19 2.71
CA LEU A 222 -9.58 -5.50 3.82
C LEU A 222 -9.12 -4.09 3.42
N VAL A 223 -8.50 -3.96 2.24
CA VAL A 223 -8.06 -2.66 1.72
C VAL A 223 -9.24 -1.77 1.35
N GLN A 224 -10.34 -2.32 0.82
CA GLN A 224 -11.58 -1.59 0.55
C GLN A 224 -12.14 -0.94 1.82
N VAL A 225 -12.32 -1.73 2.87
CA VAL A 225 -12.81 -1.23 4.16
C VAL A 225 -11.84 -0.20 4.75
N ALA A 226 -10.54 -0.47 4.72
CA ALA A 226 -9.52 0.45 5.20
C ALA A 226 -9.52 1.79 4.43
N CYS A 227 -9.68 1.73 3.10
CA CYS A 227 -9.74 2.91 2.25
C CYS A 227 -10.96 3.78 2.56
N LEU A 228 -12.15 3.18 2.66
CA LEU A 228 -13.38 3.89 3.00
C LEU A 228 -13.30 4.50 4.40
N TYR A 229 -12.76 3.76 5.37
CA TYR A 229 -12.54 4.26 6.72
C TYR A 229 -11.60 5.48 6.75
N CYS A 230 -10.47 5.42 6.02
CA CYS A 230 -9.51 6.51 5.92
C CYS A 230 -10.07 7.81 5.33
N HIS A 231 -11.19 7.75 4.61
CA HIS A 231 -11.82 8.88 3.93
C HIS A 231 -13.16 9.31 4.54
N LYS A 232 -13.73 8.57 5.51
CA LYS A 232 -15.08 8.79 6.09
C LYS A 232 -15.38 10.24 6.48
N ASP A 233 -14.39 10.93 7.06
CA ASP A 233 -14.53 12.30 7.58
C ASP A 233 -13.74 13.34 6.75
N THR A 234 -13.67 13.15 5.43
CA THR A 234 -12.93 14.02 4.51
C THR A 234 -13.82 14.52 3.37
N ASP A 235 -13.39 15.56 2.66
CA ASP A 235 -14.09 16.03 1.45
C ASP A 235 -13.87 15.12 0.22
N HIS A 236 -13.26 13.95 0.41
CA HIS A 236 -12.97 13.01 -0.68
C HIS A 236 -14.26 12.32 -1.16
N PRO A 237 -14.43 12.04 -2.48
CA PRO A 237 -15.62 11.36 -3.00
C PRO A 237 -15.97 10.04 -2.32
N LEU A 238 -14.94 9.32 -1.84
CA LEU A 238 -15.10 8.07 -1.09
C LEU A 238 -15.83 8.22 0.25
N ALA A 239 -15.84 9.41 0.84
CA ALA A 239 -16.61 9.70 2.06
C ALA A 239 -18.13 9.54 1.85
N GLY A 240 -18.59 9.74 0.61
CA GLY A 240 -20.01 9.62 0.24
C GLY A 240 -20.46 8.20 -0.08
N VAL A 241 -19.55 7.21 -0.05
CA VAL A 241 -19.91 5.81 -0.30
C VAL A 241 -20.60 5.23 0.92
N ASP A 242 -21.79 4.66 0.73
CA ASP A 242 -22.51 3.97 1.80
C ASP A 242 -21.78 2.66 2.16
N ALA A 243 -21.07 2.68 3.29
CA ALA A 243 -20.31 1.53 3.80
C ALA A 243 -21.17 0.27 3.99
N LEU A 244 -22.46 0.41 4.33
CA LEU A 244 -23.37 -0.73 4.52
C LEU A 244 -23.74 -1.40 3.19
N SER A 245 -23.62 -0.67 2.07
CA SER A 245 -23.87 -1.20 0.72
C SER A 245 -22.69 -2.00 0.16
N VAL A 246 -21.50 -1.89 0.76
CA VAL A 246 -20.27 -2.50 0.26
C VAL A 246 -20.15 -3.94 0.79
N PRO A 247 -20.07 -4.98 -0.08
CA PRO A 247 -20.02 -6.38 0.33
C PRO A 247 -18.89 -6.73 1.30
N ALA A 248 -17.76 -6.01 1.24
CA ALA A 248 -16.62 -6.21 2.12
C ALA A 248 -16.97 -6.03 3.61
N PHE A 249 -17.74 -4.98 3.98
CA PHE A 249 -18.18 -4.77 5.36
C PHE A 249 -19.06 -5.91 5.88
N LYS A 250 -20.01 -6.35 5.04
CA LYS A 250 -20.89 -7.48 5.36
C LYS A 250 -20.11 -8.79 5.53
N LYS A 251 -19.16 -9.07 4.65
CA LYS A 251 -18.33 -10.28 4.71
C LYS A 251 -17.42 -10.31 5.94
N LEU A 252 -16.88 -9.15 6.33
CA LEU A 252 -16.08 -9.00 7.55
C LEU A 252 -16.92 -9.01 8.83
N GLY A 253 -18.25 -8.88 8.72
CA GLY A 253 -19.15 -8.79 9.87
C GLY A 253 -18.92 -7.53 10.70
N ILE A 254 -18.49 -6.45 10.05
CA ILE A 254 -18.11 -5.20 10.69
C ILE A 254 -19.26 -4.20 10.61
N ASP A 255 -19.53 -3.55 11.74
CA ASP A 255 -20.37 -2.37 11.79
C ASP A 255 -19.49 -1.10 11.62
N PRO A 256 -19.67 -0.31 10.54
CA PRO A 256 -18.86 0.88 10.25
C PRO A 256 -19.00 2.00 11.29
N ASP A 257 -20.01 1.93 12.18
CA ASP A 257 -20.27 2.91 13.23
C ASP A 257 -19.90 2.40 14.63
N ASN A 258 -19.28 1.22 14.74
CA ASN A 258 -18.80 0.70 16.01
C ASN A 258 -17.65 1.55 16.57
N GLU A 259 -17.93 2.36 17.60
CA GLU A 259 -16.95 3.27 18.19
C GLU A 259 -15.69 2.59 18.73
N ALA A 260 -15.80 1.38 19.28
CA ALA A 260 -14.64 0.66 19.82
C ALA A 260 -13.69 0.25 18.70
N MET A 261 -14.24 -0.33 17.63
CA MET A 261 -13.47 -0.62 16.43
C MET A 261 -12.85 0.67 15.84
N CYS A 262 -13.63 1.73 15.70
CA CYS A 262 -13.13 3.00 15.15
C CYS A 262 -11.94 3.54 15.95
N ARG A 263 -11.98 3.47 17.28
CA ARG A 263 -10.84 3.86 18.13
C ARG A 263 -9.60 2.99 17.85
N ASP A 264 -9.77 1.67 17.80
CA ASP A 264 -8.65 0.74 17.54
C ASP A 264 -8.04 0.97 16.13
N LEU A 265 -8.89 1.20 15.12
CA LEU A 265 -8.43 1.50 13.76
C LEU A 265 -7.76 2.87 13.68
N ALA A 266 -8.24 3.88 14.41
CA ALA A 266 -7.59 5.19 14.48
C ALA A 266 -6.17 5.11 15.06
N GLU A 267 -5.95 4.29 16.10
CA GLU A 267 -4.60 4.02 16.63
C GLU A 267 -3.71 3.29 15.60
N SER A 268 -4.27 2.42 14.79
CA SER A 268 -3.52 1.68 13.76
C SER A 268 -3.03 2.55 12.60
N ARG A 269 -3.65 3.70 12.33
CA ARG A 269 -3.21 4.63 11.27
C ARG A 269 -1.79 5.12 11.47
N SER A 270 -1.35 5.21 12.72
CA SER A 270 0.00 5.66 13.06
C SER A 270 1.02 4.55 13.23
N MET A 271 0.66 3.32 12.87
CA MET A 271 1.52 2.15 13.01
C MET A 271 2.89 2.31 12.34
N PHE A 272 2.97 3.05 11.23
CA PHE A 272 4.19 3.22 10.44
C PHE A 272 4.89 4.59 10.60
N TYR A 273 4.45 5.47 11.49
CA TYR A 273 5.07 6.78 11.75
C TYR A 273 6.05 6.78 12.94
#